data_AF-A0A954JAW2-F1
#
_entry.id   AF-A0A954JAW2-F1
#
_cell.length_a   1.000
_cell.length_b   1.000
_cell.length_c   1.000
_cell.angle_alpha   90.00
_cell.angle_beta   90.00
_cell.angle_gamma   90.00
#
_symmetry.space_group_name_H-M   'P 1'
#
loop_
_entity.id
_entity.type
_entity.pdbx_description
1 polymer ?
#
loop_
_entity_poly.entity_id
_entity_poly.type
_entity_poly.pdbx_seq_one_letter_code
_entity_poly.pdbx_strand_id
1 'polypeptide(L)'
;MSIPLPAGLVGITRWFACLTCSLALAGCSSEDGPQVYTTTGQVTWQGNPLESGRIIFVQKGSDSRTFSAPIEKGDFRIKTQGGPMRVEIRASRPTTEKSKEVNPPPPGETAAPELTGEMFI
;
A
#
# COMPACT_ATOMS: atom_id res chain seq x y z
N MET A 1 -23.71 66.03 -31.01
CA MET A 1 -22.75 66.36 -29.94
C MET A 1 -21.95 65.10 -29.63
N SER A 2 -20.78 64.99 -30.22
CA SER A 2 -19.95 63.78 -30.18
C SER A 2 -18.89 63.94 -29.08
N ILE A 3 -18.94 63.08 -28.06
CA ILE A 3 -17.98 63.06 -26.96
C ILE A 3 -16.85 62.11 -27.37
N PRO A 4 -15.60 62.58 -27.57
CA PRO A 4 -14.49 61.68 -27.87
C PRO A 4 -14.00 61.00 -26.58
N LEU A 5 -13.94 59.66 -26.59
CA LEU A 5 -13.31 58.87 -25.53
C LEU A 5 -11.78 59.06 -25.57
N PRO A 6 -11.09 59.20 -24.42
CA PRO A 6 -9.66 59.39 -24.39
C PRO A 6 -8.90 58.11 -24.78
N ALA A 7 -8.01 58.24 -25.77
CA ALA A 7 -7.12 57.20 -26.30
C ALA A 7 -5.97 56.80 -25.33
N GLY A 8 -6.25 56.67 -24.03
CA GLY A 8 -5.24 56.43 -22.99
C GLY A 8 -5.36 55.10 -22.24
N LEU A 9 -6.47 54.37 -22.39
CA LEU A 9 -6.79 53.20 -21.55
C LEU A 9 -6.60 51.84 -22.25
N VAL A 10 -5.91 51.80 -23.38
CA VAL A 10 -5.62 50.55 -24.11
C VAL A 10 -4.33 49.87 -23.60
N GLY A 11 -3.43 50.61 -22.95
CA GLY A 11 -2.15 50.09 -22.47
C GLY A 11 -2.23 49.28 -21.17
N ILE A 12 -3.20 49.57 -20.31
CA ILE A 12 -3.27 49.00 -18.94
C ILE A 12 -4.07 47.70 -18.91
N THR A 13 -5.04 47.55 -19.83
CA THR A 13 -5.92 46.38 -19.93
C THR A 13 -5.19 45.14 -20.45
N ARG A 14 -4.10 45.28 -21.22
CA ARG A 14 -3.26 44.15 -21.66
C ARG A 14 -2.34 43.61 -20.56
N TRP A 15 -2.03 44.40 -19.54
CA TRP A 15 -1.22 43.93 -18.40
C TRP A 15 -2.07 43.17 -17.38
N PHE A 16 -3.29 43.65 -17.11
CA PHE A 16 -4.22 42.96 -16.21
C PHE A 16 -4.74 41.64 -16.78
N ALA A 17 -4.83 41.49 -18.10
CA ALA A 17 -5.28 40.23 -18.73
C ALA A 17 -4.28 39.07 -18.58
N CYS A 18 -2.96 39.33 -18.59
CA CYS A 18 -1.96 38.29 -18.33
C CYS A 18 -1.89 37.91 -16.85
N LEU A 19 -2.09 38.87 -15.94
CA LEU A 19 -1.98 38.63 -14.49
C LEU A 19 -3.12 37.73 -13.97
N THR A 20 -4.32 37.83 -14.55
CA THR A 20 -5.48 37.01 -14.16
C THR A 20 -5.38 35.56 -14.68
N CYS A 21 -4.65 35.32 -15.78
CA CYS A 21 -4.44 33.97 -16.33
C CYS A 21 -3.44 33.15 -15.50
N SER A 22 -2.48 33.80 -14.84
CA SER A 22 -1.51 33.13 -13.98
C SER A 22 -2.09 32.61 -12.66
N LEU A 23 -3.23 33.15 -12.18
CA LEU A 23 -3.88 32.69 -10.95
C LEU A 23 -4.69 31.39 -11.13
N ALA A 24 -5.06 31.05 -12.37
CA ALA A 24 -5.79 29.81 -12.66
C ALA A 24 -4.92 28.54 -12.60
N LEU A 25 -3.59 28.70 -12.62
CA LEU A 25 -2.62 27.58 -12.49
C LEU A 25 -2.23 27.28 -11.04
N ALA A 26 -2.65 28.11 -10.08
CA ALA A 26 -2.43 27.86 -8.65
C ALA A 26 -3.49 26.93 -8.02
N GLY A 27 -4.37 26.33 -8.82
CA GLY A 27 -5.46 25.48 -8.36
C GLY A 27 -5.49 24.11 -9.02
N CYS A 28 -4.64 23.18 -8.55
CA CYS A 28 -4.99 21.77 -8.37
C CYS A 28 -3.87 21.05 -7.58
N SER A 29 -3.42 21.63 -6.46
CA SER A 29 -2.70 20.85 -5.46
C SER A 29 -3.75 20.30 -4.50
N SER A 30 -4.40 19.20 -4.89
CA SER A 30 -5.30 18.48 -4.00
C SER A 30 -4.45 17.82 -2.91
N GLU A 31 -4.15 18.58 -1.85
CA GLU A 31 -3.43 18.12 -0.65
C GLU A 31 -4.29 17.21 0.24
N ASP A 32 -5.56 16.96 -0.12
CA ASP A 32 -6.43 15.98 0.51
C ASP A 32 -6.19 14.55 0.00
N GLY A 33 -4.93 14.13 0.05
CA GLY A 33 -4.58 12.70 -0.06
C GLY A 33 -4.96 11.95 1.22
N PRO A 34 -5.25 10.64 1.16
CA PRO A 34 -5.51 9.88 2.37
C PRO A 34 -4.32 9.97 3.34
N GLN A 35 -4.55 10.23 4.63
CA GLN A 35 -3.46 10.33 5.60
C GLN A 35 -2.65 9.02 5.64
N VAL A 36 -1.36 9.14 5.36
CA VAL A 36 -0.39 8.03 5.40
C VAL A 36 0.66 8.29 6.47
N TYR A 37 0.96 7.24 7.23
CA TYR A 37 1.99 7.20 8.26
C TYR A 37 3.15 6.33 7.78
N THR A 38 4.37 6.73 8.13
CA THR A 38 5.56 5.92 7.87
C THR A 38 5.72 4.92 9.01
N THR A 39 5.66 3.64 8.69
CA THR A 39 5.87 2.52 9.61
C THR A 39 7.20 1.85 9.28
N THR A 40 8.04 1.67 10.30
CA THR A 40 9.33 0.99 10.20
C THR A 40 9.42 -0.08 11.27
N GLY A 41 10.13 -1.17 10.98
CA GLY A 41 10.37 -2.21 11.96
C GLY A 41 11.37 -3.24 11.44
N GLN A 42 11.64 -4.22 12.31
CA GLN A 42 12.54 -5.31 12.03
C GLN A 42 11.80 -6.65 12.15
N VAL A 43 12.11 -7.58 11.26
CA VAL A 43 11.55 -8.92 11.16
C VAL A 43 12.67 -9.93 11.38
N THR A 44 12.46 -10.82 12.35
CA THR A 44 13.39 -11.88 12.70
C THR A 44 12.75 -13.25 12.50
N TRP A 45 13.55 -14.23 12.13
CA TRP A 45 13.18 -15.65 12.01
C TRP A 45 14.20 -16.50 12.77
N GLN A 46 13.74 -17.29 13.75
CA GLN A 46 14.61 -18.11 14.61
C GLN A 46 15.77 -17.31 15.23
N GLY A 47 15.48 -16.10 15.71
CA GLY A 47 16.47 -15.21 16.32
C GLY A 47 17.40 -14.48 15.35
N ASN A 48 17.36 -14.78 14.05
CA ASN A 48 18.17 -14.10 13.03
C ASN A 48 17.33 -13.12 12.19
N PRO A 49 17.87 -11.97 11.77
CA PRO A 49 17.18 -11.07 10.86
C PRO A 49 16.77 -11.77 9.57
N LEU A 50 15.58 -11.44 9.07
CA LEU A 50 15.08 -12.00 7.81
C LEU A 50 15.87 -11.42 6.63
N GLU A 51 16.76 -12.23 6.04
CA GLU A 51 17.65 -11.78 4.96
C GLU A 51 16.92 -11.11 3.79
N SER A 52 15.85 -11.73 3.30
CA SER A 52 14.97 -11.18 2.27
C SER A 52 13.53 -11.65 2.43
N GLY A 53 12.59 -10.82 2.01
CA GLY A 53 11.17 -11.15 1.99
C GLY A 53 10.30 -9.96 1.61
N ARG A 54 9.01 -10.09 1.88
CA ARG A 54 8.02 -9.02 1.70
C ARG A 54 7.08 -8.99 2.89
N ILE A 55 6.85 -7.80 3.42
CA ILE A 55 5.80 -7.53 4.40
C ILE A 55 4.57 -6.98 3.68
N ILE A 56 3.40 -7.43 4.09
CA ILE A 56 2.11 -7.08 3.50
C ILE A 56 1.18 -6.67 4.64
N PHE A 57 0.64 -5.46 4.56
CA PHE A 57 -0.35 -4.92 5.47
C PHE A 57 -1.69 -4.87 4.74
N VAL A 58 -2.67 -5.62 5.24
CA VAL A 58 -4.03 -5.67 4.70
C VAL A 58 -4.95 -4.97 5.68
N GLN A 59 -5.63 -3.91 5.26
CA GLN A 59 -6.62 -3.23 6.09
C GLN A 59 -7.81 -4.15 6.39
N LYS A 60 -8.30 -4.10 7.63
CA LYS A 60 -9.54 -4.77 8.05
C LYS A 60 -10.69 -3.76 7.95
N GLY A 61 -11.70 -4.05 7.15
CA GLY A 61 -12.87 -3.18 7.00
C GLY A 61 -13.48 -3.22 5.60
N SER A 62 -14.27 -2.21 5.26
CA SER A 62 -14.85 -2.03 3.92
C SER A 62 -13.79 -1.67 2.86
N ASP A 63 -12.71 -1.01 3.30
CA ASP A 63 -11.56 -0.69 2.45
C ASP A 63 -10.54 -1.83 2.53
N SER A 64 -10.54 -2.71 1.52
CA SER A 64 -9.56 -3.79 1.37
C SER A 64 -8.22 -3.30 0.77
N ARG A 65 -7.70 -2.15 1.24
CA ARG A 65 -6.39 -1.68 0.75
C ARG A 65 -5.28 -2.55 1.31
N THR A 66 -4.33 -2.82 0.43
CA THR A 66 -3.14 -3.60 0.76
C THR A 66 -1.90 -2.77 0.47
N PHE A 67 -0.97 -2.76 1.42
CA PHE A 67 0.32 -2.10 1.30
C PHE A 67 1.40 -3.18 1.41
N SER A 68 2.39 -3.15 0.52
CA SER A 68 3.51 -4.09 0.61
C SER A 68 4.85 -3.39 0.49
N ALA A 69 5.84 -3.87 1.23
CA ALA A 69 7.22 -3.40 1.15
C ALA A 69 8.20 -4.57 1.17
N PRO A 70 9.36 -4.44 0.51
CA PRO A 70 10.44 -5.40 0.65
C PRO A 70 10.96 -5.39 2.10
N ILE A 71 11.41 -6.56 2.55
CA ILE A 71 12.19 -6.73 3.77
C ILE A 71 13.62 -7.03 3.31
N GLU A 72 14.59 -6.26 3.80
CA GLU A 72 16.00 -6.43 3.48
C GLU A 72 16.80 -6.45 4.77
N LYS A 73 17.56 -7.53 5.02
CA LYS A 73 18.37 -7.70 6.24
C LYS A 73 17.55 -7.55 7.54
N GLY A 74 16.28 -7.93 7.48
CA GLY A 74 15.31 -7.85 8.55
C GLY A 74 14.54 -6.54 8.59
N ASP A 75 15.02 -5.46 7.97
CA ASP A 75 14.40 -4.16 8.09
C ASP A 75 13.34 -3.92 7.00
N PHE A 76 12.27 -3.22 7.37
CA PHE A 76 11.28 -2.73 6.43
C PHE A 76 10.89 -1.29 6.72
N ARG A 77 10.50 -0.58 5.66
CA ARG A 77 9.92 0.76 5.72
C ARG A 77 8.77 0.86 4.74
N ILE A 78 7.60 1.25 5.24
CA ILE A 78 6.38 1.32 4.44
C ILE A 78 5.54 2.53 4.83
N LYS A 79 4.81 3.12 3.87
CA LYS A 79 3.79 4.12 4.15
C LYS A 79 2.42 3.46 4.11
N THR A 80 1.69 3.50 5.21
CA THR A 80 0.37 2.89 5.36
C THR A 80 -0.59 3.87 5.98
N GLN A 81 -1.88 3.68 5.80
CA GLN A 81 -2.86 4.48 6.52
C GLN A 81 -2.94 4.07 8.00
N GLY A 82 -3.68 4.83 8.81
CA GLY A 82 -4.04 4.40 10.16
C GLY A 82 -5.16 3.35 10.13
N GLY A 83 -5.31 2.60 11.23
CA GLY A 83 -6.43 1.68 11.45
C GLY A 83 -6.03 0.21 11.65
N PRO A 84 -7.02 -0.67 11.91
CA PRO A 84 -6.76 -2.08 12.15
C PRO A 84 -6.28 -2.79 10.88
N MET A 85 -5.16 -3.49 10.98
CA MET A 85 -4.54 -4.20 9.86
C MET A 85 -4.20 -5.65 10.23
N ARG A 86 -4.20 -6.53 9.23
CA ARG A 86 -3.56 -7.85 9.28
C ARG A 86 -2.18 -7.73 8.63
N VAL A 87 -1.16 -8.24 9.31
CA VAL A 87 0.21 -8.27 8.80
C VAL A 87 0.53 -9.68 8.31
N GLU A 88 1.03 -9.79 7.09
CA GLU A 88 1.55 -11.03 6.52
C GLU A 88 3.01 -10.83 6.11
N ILE A 89 3.85 -11.79 6.46
CA ILE A 89 5.26 -11.82 6.05
C ILE A 89 5.42 -13.01 5.11
N ARG A 90 5.87 -12.74 3.88
CA ARG A 90 6.17 -13.78 2.89
C ARG A 90 7.64 -13.74 2.55
N ALA A 91 8.34 -14.83 2.80
CA ALA A 91 9.74 -14.98 2.45
C ALA A 91 9.95 -16.34 1.79
N SER A 92 10.57 -16.33 0.62
CA SER A 92 10.99 -17.54 -0.08
C SER A 92 12.49 -17.70 0.13
N ARG A 93 12.91 -18.74 0.85
CA ARG A 93 14.33 -19.07 1.05
C ARG A 93 14.63 -20.36 0.30
N PRO A 94 15.70 -20.44 -0.51
CA PRO A 94 16.21 -21.72 -0.97
C PRO A 94 16.76 -22.47 0.25
N THR A 95 15.95 -23.32 0.86
CA THR A 95 16.38 -24.16 1.98
C THR A 95 17.31 -25.25 1.43
N THR A 96 18.61 -25.10 1.62
CA THR A 96 19.59 -26.16 1.30
C THR A 96 19.62 -27.28 2.35
N GLU A 97 18.81 -27.22 3.41
CA GLU A 97 18.77 -28.28 4.41
C GLU A 97 17.35 -28.64 4.85
N LYS A 98 17.06 -29.92 4.63
CA LYS A 98 16.07 -30.82 5.20
C LYS A 98 15.64 -30.47 6.64
N SER A 99 14.80 -29.46 6.83
CA SER A 99 14.05 -29.27 8.08
C SER A 99 12.74 -30.03 7.97
N LYS A 100 12.78 -31.25 8.48
CA LYS A 100 11.62 -32.11 8.71
C LYS A 100 10.85 -31.57 9.92
N GLU A 101 10.17 -30.45 9.78
CA GLU A 101 9.11 -30.07 10.72
C GLU A 101 7.79 -30.53 10.10
N VAL A 102 7.51 -31.82 10.25
CA VAL A 102 6.17 -32.37 10.11
C VAL A 102 5.37 -31.69 11.22
N ASN A 103 4.63 -30.64 10.90
CA ASN A 103 3.62 -30.14 11.81
C ASN A 103 2.58 -31.26 11.96
N PRO A 104 2.47 -31.95 13.11
CA PRO A 104 1.36 -32.87 13.29
C PRO A 104 0.06 -32.06 13.14
N PRO A 105 -0.97 -32.59 12.46
CA PRO A 105 -2.26 -31.91 12.38
C PRO A 105 -2.75 -31.58 13.80
N PRO A 106 -3.47 -30.46 13.99
CA PRO A 106 -4.01 -30.08 15.29
C PRO A 106 -4.78 -31.29 15.89
N PRO A 107 -4.59 -31.62 17.19
CA PRO A 107 -5.27 -32.76 17.79
C PRO A 107 -6.77 -32.46 17.81
N GLY A 108 -7.54 -33.04 16.88
CA GLY A 108 -8.98 -32.85 16.85
C GLY A 108 -9.72 -33.20 15.56
N GLU A 109 -9.07 -33.25 14.39
CA GLU A 109 -9.75 -33.72 13.17
C GLU A 109 -9.48 -35.20 12.96
N THR A 110 -10.37 -36.01 13.56
CA THR A 110 -10.55 -37.42 13.25
C THR A 110 -10.53 -37.59 11.73
N ALA A 111 -9.56 -38.36 11.26
CA ALA A 111 -9.56 -38.94 9.92
C ALA A 111 -10.92 -39.59 9.66
N ALA A 112 -11.74 -38.96 8.83
CA ALA A 112 -12.77 -39.68 8.12
C ALA A 112 -12.02 -40.68 7.21
N PRO A 113 -12.22 -42.01 7.36
CA PRO A 113 -11.58 -42.94 6.46
C PRO A 113 -12.14 -42.73 5.05
N GLU A 114 -11.29 -42.35 4.10
CA GLU A 114 -11.53 -42.64 2.69
C GLU A 114 -11.66 -44.17 2.55
N LEU A 115 -12.89 -44.65 2.39
CA LEU A 115 -13.16 -45.99 1.88
C LEU A 115 -13.56 -45.84 0.41
N THR A 116 -12.56 -45.73 -0.46
CA THR A 116 -12.70 -46.23 -1.83
C THR A 116 -12.58 -47.76 -1.76
N GLY A 117 -13.72 -48.44 -1.88
CA GLY A 117 -13.83 -49.88 -1.96
C GLY A 117 -15.11 -50.23 -2.70
N GLU A 118 -14.94 -50.72 -3.92
CA GLU A 118 -16.00 -51.18 -4.81
C GLU A 118 -16.81 -52.31 -4.18
N MET A 119 -18.14 -52.30 -4.28
CA MET A 119 -18.93 -53.53 -4.33
C MET A 119 -20.31 -53.32 -4.97
N PHE A 120 -20.51 -54.10 -6.03
CA PHE A 120 -21.75 -54.62 -6.61
C PHE A 120 -23.02 -54.56 -5.73
N ILE A 121 -24.12 -54.09 -6.34
CA ILE A 121 -25.38 -54.84 -6.52
C ILE A 121 -26.00 -54.51 -7.87
#